data_AF-A0A6J7VI25-F1
#
_entry.id   AF-A0A6J7VI25-F1
#
_cell.length_a   1.000
_cell.length_b   1.000
_cell.length_c   1.000
_cell.angle_alpha   90.00
_cell.angle_beta   90.00
_cell.angle_gamma   90.00
#
_symmetry.space_group_name_H-M   'P 1'
#
loop_
_entity.id
_entity.type
_entity.pdbx_description
1 polymer ?
#
loop_
_entity_poly.entity_id
_entity_poly.type
_entity_poly.pdbx_seq_one_letter_code
_entity_poly.pdbx_strand_id
1 'polypeptide(L)'
;MQKIRPELEAGQQARDAARWLMLAPLPLAARTAYGVIAPAAVGMLPTWMREDLKLPLVPALDPLIVQPAARALIRTLTWAIEGVIEADAA
;
A
#
# COMPACT_ATOMS: atom_id res chain seq x y z
N MET A 1 9.54 -10.22 11.00
CA MET A 1 8.97 -9.12 11.80
C MET A 1 8.59 -9.49 13.24
N GLN A 2 8.37 -10.76 13.61
CA GLN A 2 7.92 -11.08 14.98
C GLN A 2 8.92 -10.71 16.10
N LYS A 3 10.23 -10.72 15.81
CA LYS A 3 11.29 -10.41 16.79
C LYS A 3 11.31 -8.94 17.25
N ILE A 4 10.82 -8.01 16.42
CA ILE A 4 10.77 -6.56 16.70
C ILE A 4 9.41 -6.09 17.21
N ARG A 5 8.43 -6.98 17.32
CA ARG A 5 7.09 -6.66 17.83
C ARG A 5 7.08 -6.01 19.23
N PRO A 6 7.87 -6.46 20.23
CA PRO A 6 7.80 -5.86 21.57
C PRO A 6 8.30 -4.41 21.63
N GLU A 7 9.04 -3.96 20.60
CA GLU A 7 9.58 -2.61 20.52
C GLU A 7 8.72 -1.67 19.68
N LEU A 8 7.73 -2.20 18.94
CA LEU A 8 6.88 -1.45 18.03
C LEU A 8 5.52 -1.20 18.67
N GLU A 9 5.25 0.06 19.03
CA GLU A 9 3.97 0.52 19.51
C GLU A 9 3.30 1.43 18.48
N ALA A 10 2.07 1.10 18.07
CA ALA A 10 1.28 1.97 17.21
C ALA A 10 0.71 3.15 18.02
N GLY A 11 1.57 4.15 18.23
CA GLY A 11 1.21 5.40 18.88
C GLY A 11 0.18 6.22 18.09
N GLN A 12 -0.32 7.28 18.72
CA GLN A 12 -1.29 8.20 18.12
C GLN A 12 -0.76 8.80 16.80
N GLN A 13 0.52 9.17 16.79
CA GLN A 13 1.20 9.75 15.63
C GLN A 13 1.24 8.80 14.43
N ALA A 14 1.46 7.50 14.68
CA ALA A 14 1.47 6.50 13.61
C ALA A 14 0.08 6.36 12.97
N ARG A 15 -0.97 6.38 13.79
CA ARG A 15 -2.36 6.34 13.32
C ARG A 15 -2.75 7.59 12.54
N ASP A 16 -2.30 8.76 12.98
CA ASP A 16 -2.59 10.01 12.28
C ASP A 16 -1.84 10.10 10.95
N ALA A 17 -0.58 9.66 10.90
CA ALA A 17 0.18 9.56 9.66
C ALA A 17 -0.49 8.58 8.67
N ALA A 18 -0.92 7.41 9.15
CA ALA A 18 -1.63 6.43 8.32
C ALA A 18 -2.95 6.99 7.76
N ARG A 19 -3.72 7.70 8.60
CA ARG A 19 -4.95 8.38 8.17
C ARG A 19 -4.66 9.47 7.15
N TRP A 20 -3.63 10.27 7.37
CA TRP A 20 -3.23 11.33 6.46
C TRP A 20 -2.81 10.79 5.09
N LEU A 21 -2.04 9.69 5.06
CA LEU A 21 -1.68 9.02 3.80
C LEU A 21 -2.94 8.52 3.07
N MET A 22 -3.86 7.85 3.78
CA MET A 22 -5.09 7.35 3.15
C MET A 22 -6.05 8.44 2.67
N LEU A 23 -6.12 9.58 3.35
CA LEU A 23 -7.01 10.70 3.05
C LEU A 23 -6.27 11.88 2.41
N ALA A 24 -5.07 11.65 1.88
CA ALA A 24 -4.28 12.72 1.29
C ALA A 24 -5.10 13.40 0.16
N PRO A 25 -5.10 14.74 0.09
CA PRO A 25 -5.85 15.47 -0.93
C PRO A 25 -5.16 15.32 -2.29
N LEU A 26 -5.34 14.17 -2.94
CA LEU A 26 -4.77 13.90 -4.26
C LEU A 26 -5.69 14.40 -5.38
N PRO A 27 -5.12 14.94 -6.48
CA PRO A 27 -5.86 15.21 -7.71
C PRO A 27 -6.52 13.93 -8.22
N LEU A 28 -7.70 14.04 -8.85
CA LEU A 28 -8.52 12.87 -9.25
C LEU A 28 -7.74 11.85 -10.09
N ALA A 29 -6.84 12.31 -10.97
CA ALA A 29 -6.00 11.44 -11.78
C ALA A 29 -5.00 10.63 -10.96
N ALA A 30 -4.54 11.14 -9.81
CA ALA A 30 -3.67 10.39 -8.91
C ALA A 30 -4.46 9.48 -7.97
N ARG A 31 -5.77 9.72 -7.76
CA ARG A 31 -6.62 8.84 -6.94
C ARG A 31 -6.75 7.44 -7.52
N THR A 32 -6.76 7.27 -8.83
CA THR A 32 -6.76 5.95 -9.49
C THR A 32 -5.50 5.17 -9.19
N ALA A 33 -4.32 5.82 -9.30
CA ALA A 33 -3.05 5.19 -8.90
C ALA A 33 -3.02 4.88 -7.39
N TYR A 34 -3.50 5.81 -6.56
CA TYR A 34 -3.55 5.63 -5.11
C TYR A 34 -4.48 4.49 -4.68
N GLY A 35 -5.56 4.25 -5.43
CA GLY A 35 -6.48 3.12 -5.25
C GLY A 35 -5.83 1.74 -5.44
N VAL A 36 -4.67 1.66 -6.11
CA VAL A 36 -3.88 0.42 -6.25
C VAL A 36 -2.77 0.36 -5.20
N ILE A 37 -2.09 1.47 -4.96
CA ILE A 37 -0.93 1.54 -4.06
C ILE A 37 -1.35 1.33 -2.60
N ALA A 38 -2.42 1.99 -2.15
CA ALA A 38 -2.87 1.91 -0.76
C ALA A 38 -3.21 0.46 -0.33
N PRO A 39 -4.06 -0.31 -1.05
CA PRO A 39 -4.33 -1.69 -0.68
C PRO A 39 -3.11 -2.60 -0.83
N ALA A 40 -2.20 -2.35 -1.78
CA ALA A 40 -0.96 -3.10 -1.91
C ALA A 40 -0.04 -2.90 -0.69
N ALA A 41 0.13 -1.66 -0.24
CA ALA A 41 0.90 -1.34 0.96
C ALA A 41 0.28 -1.98 2.22
N VAL A 42 -1.04 -1.90 2.37
CA VAL A 42 -1.77 -2.57 3.47
C VAL A 42 -1.60 -4.09 3.42
N GLY A 43 -1.57 -4.68 2.22
CA GLY A 43 -1.35 -6.12 2.01
C GLY A 43 0.05 -6.60 2.42
N MET A 44 1.06 -5.73 2.33
CA MET A 44 2.42 -6.03 2.80
C MET A 44 2.54 -6.00 4.33
N LEU A 45 1.60 -5.36 5.03
CA LEU A 45 1.63 -5.27 6.48
C LEU A 45 1.20 -6.59 7.14
N PRO A 46 1.94 -7.05 8.16
CA PRO A 46 1.52 -8.21 8.92
C PRO A 46 0.22 -7.89 9.67
N THR A 47 -0.63 -8.92 9.88
CA THR A 47 -1.99 -8.76 10.38
C THR A 47 -2.07 -8.00 11.71
N TRP A 48 -1.13 -8.26 12.63
CA TRP A 48 -1.05 -7.57 13.92
C TRP A 48 -0.84 -6.05 13.78
N MET A 49 -0.07 -5.61 12.76
CA MET A 49 0.20 -4.19 12.54
C MET A 49 -1.02 -3.47 11.96
N ARG A 50 -1.84 -4.17 11.16
CA ARG A 50 -3.09 -3.63 10.62
C ARG A 50 -4.11 -3.35 11.73
N GLU A 51 -4.21 -4.27 12.69
CA GLU A 51 -5.06 -4.13 13.86
C GLU A 51 -4.58 -2.97 14.76
N ASP A 52 -3.29 -2.90 15.05
CA ASP A 52 -2.70 -1.86 15.90
C ASP A 52 -2.86 -0.44 15.31
N LEU A 53 -2.72 -0.30 13.98
CA LEU A 53 -2.90 0.97 13.26
C LEU A 53 -4.37 1.31 12.98
N LYS A 54 -5.34 0.44 13.32
CA LYS A 54 -6.78 0.61 13.01
C LYS A 54 -7.03 0.88 11.52
N LEU A 55 -6.26 0.24 10.65
CA LEU A 55 -6.42 0.39 9.20
C LEU A 55 -7.71 -0.31 8.77
N PRO A 56 -8.46 0.24 7.79
CA PRO A 56 -9.61 -0.44 7.23
C PRO A 56 -9.17 -1.82 6.72
N LEU A 57 -9.70 -2.86 7.34
CA LEU A 57 -9.33 -4.23 7.07
C LEU A 57 -9.90 -4.59 5.70
N VAL A 58 -9.06 -4.52 4.66
CA VAL A 58 -9.32 -5.29 3.44
C VAL A 58 -9.34 -6.75 3.89
N PRO A 59 -10.48 -7.47 3.73
CA PRO A 59 -10.60 -8.87 4.17
C PRO A 59 -9.38 -9.59 3.62
N ALA A 60 -8.61 -10.19 4.54
CA ALA A 60 -7.25 -10.66 4.31
C ALA A 60 -7.09 -11.14 2.86
N LEU A 61 -6.25 -10.45 2.09
CA LEU A 61 -5.99 -10.81 0.70
C LEU A 61 -5.59 -12.29 0.71
N ASP A 62 -6.51 -13.14 0.25
CA ASP A 62 -6.37 -14.58 0.27
C ASP A 62 -5.05 -14.92 -0.44
N PRO A 63 -4.21 -15.84 0.06
CA PRO A 63 -2.99 -16.25 -0.64
C PRO A 63 -3.20 -16.51 -2.15
N LEU A 64 -4.39 -17.01 -2.53
CA LEU A 64 -4.80 -17.19 -3.93
C LEU A 64 -4.98 -15.89 -4.72
N ILE A 65 -5.35 -14.80 -4.07
CA ILE A 65 -5.52 -13.47 -4.65
C ILE A 65 -4.21 -12.66 -4.59
N VAL A 66 -3.38 -12.85 -3.55
CA VAL A 66 -2.11 -12.13 -3.35
C VAL A 66 -1.12 -12.39 -4.48
N GLN A 67 -0.92 -13.66 -4.84
CA GLN A 67 0.01 -14.09 -5.89
C GLN A 67 -0.28 -13.49 -7.28
N PRO A 68 -1.53 -13.56 -7.80
CA PRO A 68 -1.86 -12.92 -9.07
C PRO A 68 -1.89 -11.39 -8.96
N ALA A 69 -2.35 -10.82 -7.84
CA ALA A 69 -2.33 -9.38 -7.62
C ALA A 69 -0.90 -8.82 -7.63
N ALA A 70 0.05 -9.49 -6.96
CA ALA A 70 1.46 -9.10 -6.95
C ALA A 70 2.07 -9.11 -8.36
N ARG A 71 1.76 -10.14 -9.17
CA ARG A 71 2.21 -10.20 -10.57
C ARG A 71 1.62 -9.10 -11.43
N ALA A 72 0.33 -8.82 -11.29
CA ALA A 72 -0.33 -7.73 -12.01
C ALA A 72 0.27 -6.37 -11.61
N LEU A 73 0.58 -6.18 -10.33
CA LEU A 73 1.16 -4.95 -9.79
C LEU A 73 2.59 -4.73 -10.28
N ILE A 74 3.43 -5.77 -10.26
CA ILE A 74 4.79 -5.68 -10.83
C ILE A 74 4.72 -5.36 -12.32
N ARG A 75 3.83 -6.02 -13.07
CA ARG A 75 3.72 -5.82 -14.53
C ARG A 75 3.23 -4.42 -14.90
N THR A 76 2.27 -3.88 -14.14
CA THR A 76 1.81 -2.50 -14.31
C THR A 76 2.90 -1.50 -13.93
N LEU A 77 3.67 -1.77 -12.87
CA LEU A 77 4.80 -0.93 -12.49
C LEU A 77 5.90 -0.92 -13.56
N THR A 78 6.24 -2.07 -14.13
CA THR A 78 7.20 -2.18 -15.24
C THR A 78 6.74 -1.36 -16.44
N TRP A 79 5.47 -1.47 -16.85
CA TRP A 79 4.94 -0.69 -17.96
C TRP A 79 4.91 0.82 -17.65
N ALA A 80 4.56 1.20 -16.43
CA ALA A 80 4.53 2.60 -16.01
C ALA A 80 5.94 3.22 -15.96
N ILE A 81 6.94 2.48 -15.48
CA ILE A 81 8.33 2.94 -15.47
C ILE A 81 8.85 3.06 -16.90
N GLU A 82 8.59 2.09 -17.76
CA GLU A 82 8.96 2.14 -19.18
C GLU A 82 8.36 3.38 -19.85
N GLY A 83 7.06 3.62 -19.67
CA GLY A 83 6.37 4.78 -20.24
C GLY A 83 6.83 6.13 -19.67
N VAL A 84 7.26 6.18 -18.40
CA VAL A 84 7.86 7.39 -17.81
C VAL A 84 9.23 7.67 -18.41
N ILE A 85 10.04 6.64 -18.66
CA ILE A 85 11.36 6.81 -19.30
C ILE A 85 11.19 7.30 -20.75
N GLU A 86 10.22 6.77 -21.48
CA GLU A 86 9.94 7.17 -22.87
C GLU A 86 9.44 8.62 -22.98
N ALA A 87 8.70 9.11 -21.98
CA ALA A 87 8.21 10.48 -21.92
C ALA A 87 9.29 11.53 -21.58
N ASP A 88 10.37 11.13 -20.89
CA ASP A 88 11.51 11.99 -20.55
C ASP A 88 12.56 12.02 -21.68
N ALA A 89 12.48 11.07 -22.63
CA ALA A 89 13.35 10.96 -23.79
C ALA A 89 12.84 11.70 -25.05
N ALA A 90 11.65 12.32 -24.99
CA ALA A 90 10.96 13.00 -26.10
C ALA A 90 10.94 14.52 -25.91
#